data_AF-A0A3D4JGU2-F1
#
_entry.id   AF-A0A3D4JGU2-F1
#
_cell.length_a   1.000
_cell.length_b   1.000
_cell.length_c   1.000
_cell.angle_alpha   90.00
_cell.angle_beta   90.00
_cell.angle_gamma   90.00
#
_symmetry.space_group_name_H-M   'P 1'
#
loop_
_entity.id
_entity.type
_entity.pdbx_description
1 polymer ?
#
loop_
_entity_poly.entity_id
_entity_poly.type
_entity_poly.pdbx_seq_one_letter_code
_entity_poly.pdbx_strand_id
1 'polypeptide(L)'
;MIRFLKQLTLLALFLQACGGTSASLPTLQPASLPTPTLTPSHTPSPFTQTPLPSVTSTPAPNIARVLIVSFDGLRPDAIQAAEMTTVMSLMQNGAYTLNAQTIVPSLTLPSHASMLVGACPAKHIVRWNEYVPENGYALGTDIFDLANNAGLRTVMVAGKEKLRQVTEPSSTDFFGFVDSTDKVNDIISLETMAIEEIRKGFDLMFLHFPDGDLAGHADGWMSNEQLLAYRLDDKSLGLIFDVMKSRNLYDDTLIIITADHGGHDTTHGSDLPEDLTIPWIISGPLIVRNELATQVYTMDTAATVAFALGLPIPTEWDGIPVYEAFGLPFDPLRAGGCTGTP
;
A
#
# COMPACT_ATOMS: atom_id res chain seq x y z
N MET A 1 -0.42 -54.18 -34.66
CA MET A 1 -1.87 -54.47 -34.54
C MET A 1 -2.59 -53.13 -34.46
N ILE A 2 -2.87 -52.45 -35.57
CA ILE A 2 -4.01 -52.60 -36.51
C ILE A 2 -5.38 -52.43 -35.82
N ARG A 3 -6.11 -51.41 -36.33
CA ARG A 3 -7.57 -51.14 -36.33
C ARG A 3 -8.05 -50.19 -35.21
N PHE A 4 -8.84 -49.13 -35.44
CA PHE A 4 -9.81 -48.90 -36.52
C PHE A 4 -9.87 -47.42 -36.97
N LEU A 5 -9.95 -47.29 -38.30
CA LEU A 5 -10.25 -46.14 -39.12
C LEU A 5 -11.78 -46.03 -39.34
N LYS A 6 -12.25 -44.84 -39.77
CA LYS A 6 -13.57 -44.46 -40.36
C LYS A 6 -14.39 -43.56 -39.40
N GLN A 7 -14.87 -42.37 -39.78
CA GLN A 7 -15.49 -41.98 -41.05
C GLN A 7 -15.21 -40.51 -41.42
N LEU A 8 -14.99 -40.29 -42.72
CA LEU A 8 -14.95 -39.01 -43.42
C LEU A 8 -15.86 -39.17 -44.66
N THR A 9 -16.94 -38.41 -44.77
CA THR A 9 -17.71 -38.19 -46.04
C THR A 9 -18.66 -37.00 -45.87
N LEU A 10 -18.37 -35.88 -46.54
CA LEU A 10 -19.10 -35.23 -47.66
C LEU A 10 -20.47 -34.61 -47.31
N LEU A 11 -20.66 -33.28 -47.35
CA LEU A 11 -20.79 -32.37 -48.50
C LEU A 11 -22.27 -32.19 -48.92
N ALA A 12 -22.82 -30.98 -48.74
CA ALA A 12 -23.26 -30.08 -49.83
C ALA A 12 -24.42 -29.14 -49.46
N LEU A 13 -24.34 -27.94 -50.06
CA LEU A 13 -25.43 -27.09 -50.58
C LEU A 13 -26.37 -26.37 -49.60
N PHE A 14 -26.11 -25.08 -49.39
CA PHE A 14 -27.14 -24.05 -49.55
C PHE A 14 -26.59 -22.90 -50.39
N LEU A 15 -27.21 -22.71 -51.56
CA LEU A 15 -26.96 -21.66 -52.54
C LEU A 15 -28.29 -20.92 -52.71
N GLN A 16 -28.17 -19.61 -53.04
CA GLN A 16 -29.21 -18.62 -53.35
C GLN A 16 -29.81 -17.87 -52.17
N ALA A 17 -30.15 -16.59 -52.26
CA ALA A 17 -29.84 -15.46 -53.15
C ALA A 17 -30.67 -14.27 -52.61
N CYS A 18 -30.30 -13.06 -53.04
CA CYS A 18 -31.02 -11.77 -52.99
C CYS A 18 -30.19 -10.75 -52.21
N GLY A 19 -29.84 -9.58 -52.74
CA GLY A 19 -30.20 -8.94 -53.99
C GLY A 19 -29.70 -7.51 -53.85
N GLY A 20 -28.84 -7.06 -54.77
CA GLY A 20 -28.36 -5.69 -54.77
C GLY A 20 -29.46 -4.74 -55.20
N THR A 21 -29.59 -3.62 -54.51
CA THR A 21 -30.24 -2.42 -55.04
C THR A 21 -29.36 -1.22 -54.74
N SER A 22 -28.69 -0.75 -55.80
CA SER A 22 -28.08 0.56 -55.90
C SER A 22 -29.18 1.64 -55.87
N ALA A 23 -29.21 2.45 -54.81
CA ALA A 23 -30.03 3.65 -54.77
C ALA A 23 -29.15 4.86 -55.11
N SER A 24 -29.49 5.50 -56.23
CA SER A 24 -28.95 6.74 -56.75
C SER A 24 -29.14 7.91 -55.76
N LEU A 25 -28.06 8.68 -55.56
CA LEU A 25 -28.04 9.92 -54.82
C LEU A 25 -28.97 10.97 -55.47
N PRO A 26 -29.92 11.57 -54.72
CA PRO A 26 -30.67 12.71 -55.22
C PRO A 26 -29.81 13.98 -55.20
N THR A 27 -29.68 14.59 -56.37
CA THR A 27 -29.12 15.93 -56.57
C THR A 27 -30.14 16.94 -56.08
N LEU A 28 -29.86 17.65 -54.97
CA LEU A 28 -30.68 18.77 -54.50
C LEU A 28 -30.09 20.08 -55.01
N GLN A 29 -30.95 20.86 -55.67
CA GLN A 29 -30.70 22.19 -56.22
C GLN A 29 -30.27 23.20 -55.14
N PRO A 30 -29.53 24.26 -55.51
CA PRO A 30 -29.16 25.33 -54.58
C PRO A 30 -30.41 26.11 -54.14
N ALA A 31 -30.63 26.15 -52.82
CA ALA A 31 -31.60 27.04 -52.21
C ALA A 31 -31.11 28.49 -52.28
N SER A 32 -32.00 29.41 -52.63
CA SER A 32 -31.77 30.86 -52.62
C SER A 32 -31.45 31.36 -51.21
N LEU A 33 -30.33 32.06 -51.07
CA LEU A 33 -29.91 32.74 -49.83
C LEU A 33 -30.94 33.82 -49.44
N PRO A 34 -31.41 33.85 -48.18
CA PRO A 34 -32.09 35.03 -47.66
C PRO A 34 -31.08 36.15 -47.40
N THR A 35 -31.47 37.37 -47.73
CA THR A 35 -30.74 38.61 -47.48
C THR A 35 -30.41 38.77 -45.99
N PRO A 36 -29.17 39.12 -45.60
CA PRO A 36 -28.84 39.36 -44.20
C PRO A 36 -29.51 40.66 -43.73
N THR A 37 -30.43 40.54 -42.77
CA THR A 37 -30.92 41.66 -41.97
C THR A 37 -29.80 42.08 -41.01
N LEU A 38 -29.37 43.33 -41.07
CA LEU A 38 -28.37 43.90 -40.18
C LEU A 38 -28.95 44.01 -38.76
N THR A 39 -28.63 43.04 -37.90
CA THR A 39 -28.83 43.15 -36.44
C THR A 39 -27.70 44.02 -35.86
N PRO A 40 -27.99 45.00 -34.98
CA PRO A 40 -26.96 45.81 -34.34
C PRO A 40 -26.01 44.92 -33.53
N SER A 41 -24.70 45.02 -33.81
CA SER A 41 -23.65 44.35 -33.04
C SER A 41 -23.52 45.03 -31.68
N HIS A 42 -24.07 44.43 -30.64
CA HIS A 42 -23.73 44.76 -29.26
C HIS A 42 -22.36 44.15 -28.95
N THR A 43 -21.33 45.00 -28.86
CA THR A 43 -20.01 44.62 -28.34
C THR A 43 -20.18 44.08 -26.91
N PRO A 44 -19.82 42.81 -26.61
CA PRO A 44 -19.81 42.34 -25.24
C PRO A 44 -18.72 43.08 -24.47
N SER A 45 -19.07 43.68 -23.34
CA SER A 45 -18.07 44.20 -22.39
C SER A 45 -17.10 43.08 -22.00
N PRO A 46 -15.80 43.36 -21.83
CA PRO A 46 -14.85 42.34 -21.41
C PRO A 46 -15.27 41.78 -20.05
N PHE A 47 -15.50 40.46 -20.00
CA PHE A 47 -15.72 39.75 -18.76
C PHE A 47 -14.47 39.90 -17.89
N THR A 48 -14.60 40.64 -16.79
CA THR A 48 -13.60 40.64 -15.72
C THR A 48 -13.55 39.21 -15.18
N GLN A 49 -12.48 38.47 -15.49
CA GLN A 49 -12.24 37.17 -14.87
C GLN A 49 -12.00 37.42 -13.37
N THR A 50 -12.95 37.03 -12.54
CA THR A 50 -12.72 36.92 -11.10
C THR A 50 -11.59 35.91 -10.92
N PRO A 51 -10.48 36.27 -10.25
CA PRO A 51 -9.43 35.30 -9.95
C PRO A 51 -10.04 34.11 -9.22
N LEU A 52 -9.81 32.90 -9.72
CA LEU A 52 -10.16 31.69 -8.99
C LEU A 52 -9.45 31.76 -7.63
N PRO A 53 -10.13 31.50 -6.50
CA PRO A 53 -9.46 31.48 -5.20
C PRO A 53 -8.29 30.49 -5.28
N SER A 54 -7.07 30.98 -5.09
CA SER A 54 -5.91 30.11 -4.88
C SER A 54 -6.22 29.26 -3.66
N VAL A 55 -6.33 27.95 -3.86
CA VAL A 55 -6.37 26.99 -2.76
C VAL A 55 -5.00 27.10 -2.10
N THR A 56 -4.93 27.79 -0.96
CA THR A 56 -3.74 27.77 -0.12
C THR A 56 -3.54 26.32 0.30
N SER A 57 -2.51 25.67 -0.22
CA SER A 57 -2.15 24.30 0.17
C SER A 57 -1.96 24.28 1.68
N THR A 58 -2.72 23.44 2.38
CA THR A 58 -2.46 23.17 3.80
C THR A 58 -1.00 22.73 3.92
N PRO A 59 -0.17 23.41 4.73
CA PRO A 59 1.22 22.99 4.93
C PRO A 59 1.24 21.55 5.44
N ALA A 60 2.13 20.74 4.91
CA ALA A 60 2.35 19.40 5.43
C ALA A 60 2.77 19.49 6.92
N PRO A 61 2.33 18.57 7.78
CA PRO A 61 2.83 18.46 9.14
C PRO A 61 4.36 18.24 9.12
N ASN A 62 5.02 18.63 10.21
CA ASN A 62 6.45 18.41 10.40
C ASN A 62 6.65 17.61 11.69
N ILE A 63 6.31 16.32 11.63
CA ILE A 63 6.48 15.38 12.75
C ILE A 63 7.95 14.95 12.77
N ALA A 64 8.52 14.82 13.97
CA ALA A 64 9.94 14.54 14.13
C ALA A 64 10.33 13.12 13.68
N ARG A 65 9.47 12.13 13.94
CA ARG A 65 9.79 10.72 13.66
C ARG A 65 8.57 9.93 13.22
N VAL A 66 8.82 8.89 12.43
CA VAL A 66 7.82 7.90 12.05
C VAL A 66 8.36 6.48 12.30
N LEU A 67 7.56 5.66 13.00
CA LEU A 67 7.76 4.23 13.16
C LEU A 67 6.64 3.49 12.41
N ILE A 68 7.01 2.72 11.39
CA ILE A 68 6.13 1.81 10.67
C ILE A 68 6.36 0.41 11.23
N VAL A 69 5.29 -0.25 11.67
CA VAL A 69 5.33 -1.63 12.15
C VAL A 69 4.44 -2.49 11.25
N SER A 70 5.04 -3.48 10.61
CA SER A 70 4.34 -4.50 9.82
C SER A 70 4.30 -5.81 10.60
N PHE A 71 3.11 -6.35 10.82
CA PHE A 71 2.93 -7.73 11.28
C PHE A 71 2.60 -8.58 10.05
N ASP A 72 3.54 -9.41 9.62
CA ASP A 72 3.44 -10.24 8.40
C ASP A 72 2.23 -11.17 8.49
N GLY A 73 1.37 -11.19 7.46
CA GLY A 73 0.20 -12.05 7.40
C GLY A 73 -0.97 -11.68 8.33
N LEU A 74 -0.94 -10.50 8.97
CA LEU A 74 -1.94 -10.10 9.96
C LEU A 74 -3.29 -9.72 9.33
N ARG A 75 -4.29 -10.57 9.57
CA ARG A 75 -5.70 -10.25 9.33
C ARG A 75 -6.26 -9.28 10.38
N PRO A 76 -7.19 -8.38 10.02
CA PRO A 76 -7.82 -7.47 10.97
C PRO A 76 -8.53 -8.17 12.15
N ASP A 77 -9.19 -9.29 11.91
CA ASP A 77 -9.93 -10.05 12.93
C ASP A 77 -9.01 -10.80 13.92
N ALA A 78 -7.73 -11.02 13.56
CA ALA A 78 -6.74 -11.59 14.45
C ALA A 78 -6.37 -10.65 15.61
N ILE A 79 -6.46 -9.32 15.43
CA ILE A 79 -6.09 -8.34 16.47
C ILE A 79 -6.86 -8.58 17.77
N GLN A 80 -8.19 -8.73 17.65
CA GLN A 80 -9.06 -8.98 18.81
C GLN A 80 -8.92 -10.43 19.30
N ALA A 81 -8.79 -11.41 18.40
CA ALA A 81 -8.71 -12.83 18.74
C ALA A 81 -7.39 -13.20 19.46
N ALA A 82 -6.29 -12.55 19.08
CA ALA A 82 -4.97 -12.70 19.71
C ALA A 82 -4.81 -11.81 20.96
N GLU A 83 -5.78 -10.95 21.28
CA GLU A 83 -5.71 -9.99 22.38
C GLU A 83 -4.46 -9.09 22.27
N MET A 84 -4.22 -8.52 21.09
CA MET A 84 -3.09 -7.60 20.84
C MET A 84 -3.31 -6.25 21.53
N THR A 85 -3.14 -6.21 22.85
CA THR A 85 -3.47 -5.06 23.71
C THR A 85 -2.72 -3.77 23.35
N THR A 86 -1.46 -3.86 22.90
CA THR A 86 -0.68 -2.69 22.50
C THR A 86 -1.27 -2.09 21.22
N VAL A 87 -1.53 -2.92 20.20
CA VAL A 87 -2.18 -2.50 18.95
C VAL A 87 -3.60 -1.96 19.20
N MET A 88 -4.41 -2.65 20.01
CA MET A 88 -5.75 -2.18 20.38
C MET A 88 -5.70 -0.82 21.10
N SER A 89 -4.68 -0.55 21.91
CA SER A 89 -4.49 0.75 22.56
C SER A 89 -4.18 1.86 21.54
N LEU A 90 -3.38 1.57 20.52
CA LEU A 90 -3.12 2.52 19.42
C LEU A 90 -4.41 2.81 18.63
N MET A 91 -5.22 1.79 18.32
CA MET A 91 -6.52 1.98 17.66
C MET A 91 -7.45 2.88 18.48
N GLN A 92 -7.48 2.70 19.80
CA GLN A 92 -8.30 3.53 20.68
C GLN A 92 -7.80 4.97 20.80
N ASN A 93 -6.53 5.25 20.53
CA ASN A 93 -5.94 6.58 20.73
C ASN A 93 -5.57 7.28 19.42
N GLY A 94 -5.78 6.64 18.27
CA GLY A 94 -5.43 7.14 16.95
C GLY A 94 -6.57 7.04 15.95
N ALA A 95 -6.20 7.03 14.67
CA ALA A 95 -7.09 6.78 13.55
C ALA A 95 -6.86 5.37 13.00
N TYR A 96 -7.89 4.69 12.49
CA TYR A 96 -7.71 3.35 11.94
C TYR A 96 -8.79 2.95 10.93
N THR A 97 -8.46 1.99 10.09
CA THR A 97 -9.43 1.16 9.36
C THR A 97 -9.02 -0.30 9.45
N LEU A 98 -10.01 -1.18 9.57
CA LEU A 98 -9.83 -2.64 9.50
C LEU A 98 -10.15 -3.19 8.10
N ASN A 99 -10.29 -2.30 7.11
CA ASN A 99 -10.65 -2.62 5.74
C ASN A 99 -9.66 -2.05 4.72
N ALA A 100 -8.41 -1.79 5.14
CA ALA A 100 -7.37 -1.41 4.20
C ALA A 100 -7.07 -2.60 3.25
N GLN A 101 -6.63 -2.29 2.04
CA GLN A 101 -6.43 -3.29 0.99
C GLN A 101 -4.97 -3.36 0.57
N THR A 102 -4.44 -4.58 0.49
CA THR A 102 -3.13 -4.85 -0.10
C THR A 102 -3.20 -5.02 -1.62
N ILE A 103 -2.14 -5.53 -2.22
CA ILE A 103 -1.98 -5.78 -3.65
C ILE A 103 -2.28 -7.24 -4.02
N VAL A 104 -2.41 -7.49 -5.33
CA VAL A 104 -2.37 -8.84 -5.91
C VAL A 104 -1.08 -8.98 -6.74
N PRO A 105 -0.32 -10.08 -6.61
CA PRO A 105 -0.51 -11.14 -5.61
C PRO A 105 -0.14 -10.65 -4.21
N SER A 106 -0.90 -11.09 -3.20
CA SER A 106 -0.77 -10.72 -1.79
C SER A 106 0.39 -11.45 -1.12
N LEU A 107 1.60 -11.22 -1.65
CA LEU A 107 2.85 -11.84 -1.22
C LEU A 107 3.71 -10.83 -0.46
N THR A 108 4.47 -11.33 0.50
CA THR A 108 5.27 -10.50 1.42
C THR A 108 6.13 -9.45 0.74
N LEU A 109 7.06 -9.84 -0.12
CA LEU A 109 8.03 -8.91 -0.70
C LEU A 109 7.39 -7.93 -1.70
N PRO A 110 6.54 -8.36 -2.65
CA PRO A 110 5.83 -7.44 -3.53
C PRO A 110 4.96 -6.43 -2.77
N SER A 111 4.28 -6.86 -1.71
CA SER A 111 3.41 -5.99 -0.91
C SER A 111 4.21 -4.97 -0.09
N HIS A 112 5.28 -5.40 0.58
CA HIS A 112 6.18 -4.50 1.29
C HIS A 112 6.87 -3.49 0.35
N ALA A 113 7.21 -3.92 -0.87
CA ALA A 113 7.69 -3.00 -1.90
C ALA A 113 6.62 -1.97 -2.25
N SER A 114 5.35 -2.36 -2.46
CA SER A 114 4.27 -1.40 -2.68
C SER A 114 4.06 -0.45 -1.50
N MET A 115 4.12 -0.97 -0.27
CA MET A 115 3.95 -0.22 0.97
C MET A 115 4.97 0.90 1.14
N LEU A 116 6.25 0.58 0.89
CA LEU A 116 7.39 1.46 1.18
C LEU A 116 7.85 2.29 -0.03
N VAL A 117 7.62 1.80 -1.25
CA VAL A 117 7.83 2.59 -2.49
C VAL A 117 6.65 3.53 -2.73
N GLY A 118 5.48 3.27 -2.17
CA GLY A 118 4.29 4.10 -2.43
C GLY A 118 3.71 3.93 -3.85
N ALA A 119 4.09 2.86 -4.54
CA ALA A 119 3.70 2.59 -5.91
C ALA A 119 3.16 1.16 -6.08
N CYS A 120 2.40 0.91 -7.13
CA CYS A 120 1.93 -0.43 -7.45
C CYS A 120 3.04 -1.32 -8.04
N PRO A 121 2.86 -2.65 -8.03
CA PRO A 121 3.80 -3.59 -8.63
C PRO A 121 4.18 -3.20 -10.05
N ALA A 122 3.22 -2.76 -10.87
CA ALA A 122 3.46 -2.34 -12.26
C ALA A 122 4.61 -1.33 -12.42
N LYS A 123 4.88 -0.51 -11.39
CA LYS A 123 5.94 0.50 -11.38
C LYS A 123 7.22 0.00 -10.72
N HIS A 124 7.12 -0.59 -9.53
CA HIS A 124 8.31 -1.00 -8.76
C HIS A 124 8.89 -2.36 -9.16
N ILE A 125 8.24 -3.08 -10.08
CA ILE A 125 8.62 -4.36 -10.73
C ILE A 125 8.95 -5.56 -9.85
N VAL A 126 8.92 -5.42 -8.53
CA VAL A 126 9.05 -6.56 -7.60
C VAL A 126 7.87 -7.52 -7.80
N ARG A 127 8.16 -8.69 -8.38
CA ARG A 127 7.20 -9.78 -8.68
C ARG A 127 7.58 -11.12 -8.06
N TRP A 128 8.69 -11.14 -7.33
CA TRP A 128 9.23 -12.33 -6.69
C TRP A 128 9.02 -12.22 -5.18
N ASN A 129 8.96 -13.37 -4.51
CA ASN A 129 8.79 -13.44 -3.06
C ASN A 129 9.93 -14.15 -2.33
N GLU A 130 10.91 -14.66 -3.06
CA GLU A 130 12.13 -15.26 -2.50
C GLU A 130 13.27 -14.25 -2.49
N TYR A 131 14.27 -14.43 -1.64
CA TYR A 131 15.46 -13.60 -1.75
C TYR A 131 16.30 -14.02 -2.97
N VAL A 132 16.41 -13.13 -3.95
CA VAL A 132 17.17 -13.35 -5.19
C VAL A 132 18.02 -12.11 -5.49
N PRO A 133 19.25 -12.02 -4.98
CA PRO A 133 20.10 -10.82 -5.10
C PRO A 133 20.23 -10.27 -6.53
N GLU A 134 20.23 -11.16 -7.52
CA GLU A 134 20.36 -10.81 -8.94
C GLU A 134 19.19 -9.98 -9.48
N ASN A 135 18.02 -10.05 -8.83
CA ASN A 135 16.86 -9.22 -9.18
C ASN A 135 17.03 -7.76 -8.76
N GLY A 136 18.00 -7.44 -7.90
CA GLY A 136 18.22 -6.09 -7.40
C GLY A 136 17.16 -5.63 -6.41
N TYR A 137 16.79 -4.36 -6.50
CA TYR A 137 15.88 -3.67 -5.58
C TYR A 137 14.59 -3.25 -6.30
N ALA A 138 13.59 -2.83 -5.53
CA ALA A 138 12.39 -2.22 -6.09
C ALA A 138 12.75 -0.97 -6.91
N LEU A 139 12.07 -0.76 -8.04
CA LEU A 139 12.30 0.44 -8.86
C LEU A 139 11.46 1.62 -8.38
N GLY A 140 12.03 2.83 -8.55
CA GLY A 140 11.39 4.09 -8.17
C GLY A 140 11.97 4.64 -6.88
N THR A 141 11.55 5.84 -6.50
CA THR A 141 11.95 6.45 -5.23
C THR A 141 11.09 5.89 -4.11
N ASP A 142 11.71 5.31 -3.08
CA ASP A 142 11.01 4.84 -1.90
C ASP A 142 11.05 5.84 -0.73
N ILE A 143 10.33 5.56 0.35
CA ILE A 143 10.28 6.46 1.51
C ILE A 143 11.62 6.59 2.24
N PHE A 144 12.47 5.56 2.20
CA PHE A 144 13.82 5.59 2.75
C PHE A 144 14.73 6.48 1.92
N ASP A 145 14.64 6.44 0.58
CA ASP A 145 15.33 7.39 -0.29
C ASP A 145 14.98 8.84 0.07
N LEU A 146 13.68 9.15 0.21
CA LEU A 146 13.23 10.51 0.52
C LEU A 146 13.75 10.97 1.88
N ALA A 147 13.64 10.13 2.90
CA ALA A 147 14.09 10.45 4.25
C ALA A 147 15.61 10.60 4.30
N ASN A 148 16.37 9.65 3.75
CA ASN A 148 17.83 9.67 3.77
C ASN A 148 18.38 10.90 3.00
N ASN A 149 17.82 11.20 1.82
CA ASN A 149 18.21 12.37 1.04
C ASN A 149 17.88 13.71 1.74
N ALA A 150 16.89 13.72 2.64
CA ALA A 150 16.58 14.86 3.49
C ALA A 150 17.50 14.94 4.75
N GLY A 151 18.45 14.03 4.90
CA GLY A 151 19.37 13.96 6.03
C GLY A 151 18.78 13.33 7.28
N LEU A 152 17.65 12.61 7.14
CA LEU A 152 17.00 11.89 8.23
C LEU A 152 17.63 10.52 8.43
N ARG A 153 17.76 10.09 9.69
CA ARG A 153 18.27 8.76 10.03
C ARG A 153 17.23 7.68 9.75
N THR A 154 17.64 6.69 8.97
CA THR A 154 16.78 5.65 8.39
C THR A 154 17.14 4.26 8.93
N VAL A 155 16.16 3.54 9.44
CA VAL A 155 16.35 2.22 10.08
C VAL A 155 15.36 1.20 9.54
N MET A 156 15.86 0.02 9.19
CA MET A 156 15.03 -1.13 8.83
C MET A 156 15.45 -2.35 9.66
N VAL A 157 14.52 -2.87 10.46
CA VAL A 157 14.68 -4.10 11.25
C VAL A 157 13.64 -5.11 10.78
N ALA A 158 14.09 -6.21 10.19
CA ALA A 158 13.24 -7.15 9.48
C ALA A 158 13.30 -8.58 10.02
N GLY A 159 12.20 -9.31 9.89
CA GLY A 159 12.13 -10.73 10.21
C GLY A 159 12.43 -11.68 9.04
N LYS A 160 12.65 -11.13 7.84
CA LYS A 160 12.89 -11.86 6.60
C LYS A 160 13.95 -11.12 5.77
N GLU A 161 15.06 -11.78 5.42
CA GLU A 161 16.19 -11.18 4.69
C GLU A 161 15.74 -10.49 3.39
N LYS A 162 14.78 -11.10 2.68
CA LYS A 162 14.29 -10.62 1.39
C LYS A 162 13.79 -9.17 1.39
N LEU A 163 13.37 -8.63 2.53
CA LEU A 163 12.95 -7.23 2.64
C LEU A 163 14.08 -6.24 2.34
N ARG A 164 15.35 -6.68 2.37
CA ARG A 164 16.47 -5.89 1.82
C ARG A 164 16.24 -5.46 0.38
N GLN A 165 15.51 -6.24 -0.43
CA GLN A 165 15.25 -5.92 -1.83
C GLN A 165 14.18 -4.84 -2.03
N VAL A 166 13.60 -4.29 -0.96
CA VAL A 166 12.68 -3.14 -1.07
C VAL A 166 13.43 -1.85 -1.38
N THR A 167 14.62 -1.66 -0.81
CA THR A 167 15.38 -0.40 -0.89
C THR A 167 16.88 -0.67 -0.93
N GLU A 168 17.71 0.22 -1.47
CA GLU A 168 19.16 0.05 -1.57
C GLU A 168 19.88 0.24 -0.21
N PRO A 169 21.06 -0.39 0.01
CA PRO A 169 21.84 -0.18 1.22
C PRO A 169 22.20 1.28 1.51
N SER A 170 22.32 2.11 0.47
CA SER A 170 22.59 3.55 0.60
C SER A 170 21.46 4.33 1.24
N SER A 171 20.23 3.83 1.18
CA SER A 171 19.02 4.53 1.63
C SER A 171 18.67 4.21 3.08
N THR A 172 19.41 3.28 3.71
CA THR A 172 19.25 2.88 5.11
C THR A 172 20.55 3.09 5.87
N ASP A 173 20.55 3.91 6.93
CA ASP A 173 21.68 3.99 7.86
C ASP A 173 21.88 2.70 8.66
N PHE A 174 20.79 1.94 8.85
CA PHE A 174 20.83 0.59 9.41
C PHE A 174 19.83 -0.32 8.69
N PHE A 175 20.30 -1.50 8.28
CA PHE A 175 19.48 -2.65 7.95
C PHE A 175 19.97 -3.85 8.73
N GLY A 176 19.07 -4.50 9.45
CA GLY A 176 19.33 -5.75 10.13
C GLY A 176 18.13 -6.67 10.01
N PHE A 177 18.38 -7.97 9.97
CA PHE A 177 17.33 -8.97 10.01
C PHE A 177 17.66 -10.07 11.01
N VAL A 178 16.61 -10.71 11.51
CA VAL A 178 16.67 -11.90 12.36
C VAL A 178 15.84 -12.98 11.67
N ASP A 179 16.44 -14.14 11.43
CA ASP A 179 15.75 -15.22 10.74
C ASP A 179 15.04 -16.12 11.75
N SER A 180 13.76 -15.83 11.97
CA SER A 180 12.93 -16.60 12.90
C SER A 180 12.71 -18.07 12.47
N THR A 181 13.11 -18.48 11.25
CA THR A 181 13.05 -19.88 10.82
C THR A 181 14.20 -20.72 11.40
N ASP A 182 15.30 -20.10 11.83
CA ASP A 182 16.44 -20.77 12.44
C ASP A 182 16.62 -20.35 13.91
N LYS A 183 15.60 -20.61 14.73
CA LYS A 183 15.55 -20.29 16.18
C LYS A 183 16.74 -20.82 17.01
N VAL A 184 17.60 -21.65 16.43
CA VAL A 184 18.74 -22.27 17.11
C VAL A 184 20.03 -21.44 16.98
N ASN A 185 20.12 -20.50 16.03
CA ASN A 185 21.37 -19.80 15.71
C ASN A 185 21.40 -18.29 15.99
N ASP A 186 20.24 -17.63 16.16
CA ASP A 186 20.21 -16.18 16.39
C ASP A 186 20.44 -15.81 17.86
N ILE A 187 21.59 -15.18 18.13
CA ILE A 187 21.98 -14.69 19.46
C ILE A 187 21.16 -13.44 19.86
N ILE A 188 20.58 -12.74 18.89
CA ILE A 188 19.89 -11.44 19.06
C ILE A 188 18.45 -11.58 18.55
N SER A 189 17.47 -11.21 19.37
CA SER A 189 16.06 -11.14 18.95
C SER A 189 15.76 -9.87 18.16
N LEU A 190 14.73 -9.92 17.32
CA LEU A 190 14.26 -8.78 16.53
C LEU A 190 13.92 -7.57 17.41
N GLU A 191 13.25 -7.81 18.54
CA GLU A 191 12.98 -6.82 19.58
C GLU A 191 14.27 -6.17 20.11
N THR A 192 15.28 -6.98 20.44
CA THR A 192 16.56 -6.46 20.97
C THR A 192 17.26 -5.57 19.95
N MET A 193 17.29 -5.99 18.69
CA MET A 193 17.86 -5.22 17.58
C MET A 193 17.12 -3.89 17.40
N ALA A 194 15.79 -3.90 17.42
CA ALA A 194 14.97 -2.69 17.34
C ALA A 194 15.25 -1.73 18.51
N ILE A 195 15.32 -2.25 19.74
CA ILE A 195 15.64 -1.47 20.94
C ILE A 195 17.04 -0.83 20.85
N GLU A 196 18.03 -1.53 20.31
CA GLU A 196 19.38 -1.00 20.14
C GLU A 196 19.41 0.19 19.16
N GLU A 197 18.71 0.08 18.03
CA GLU A 197 18.61 1.17 17.06
C GLU A 197 17.81 2.36 17.60
N ILE A 198 16.73 2.11 18.34
CA ILE A 198 15.97 3.16 19.03
C ILE A 198 16.84 3.92 20.03
N ARG A 199 17.75 3.23 20.73
CA ARG A 199 18.69 3.88 21.67
C ARG A 199 19.68 4.81 20.96
N LYS A 200 20.05 4.48 19.72
CA LYS A 200 20.89 5.32 18.84
C LYS A 200 20.11 6.50 18.23
N GLY A 201 18.78 6.47 18.28
CA GLY A 201 17.87 7.44 17.69
C GLY A 201 17.53 7.08 16.25
N PHE A 202 16.39 7.53 15.73
CA PHE A 202 15.97 7.36 14.33
C PHE A 202 15.05 8.53 13.96
N ASP A 203 14.82 8.73 12.66
CA ASP A 203 13.79 9.65 12.16
C ASP A 203 12.73 8.88 11.37
N LEU A 204 13.15 7.86 10.60
CA LEU A 204 12.26 6.88 9.99
C LEU A 204 12.71 5.47 10.37
N MET A 205 11.82 4.67 10.93
CA MET A 205 12.06 3.26 11.24
C MET A 205 10.97 2.37 10.68
N PHE A 206 11.35 1.29 10.01
CA PHE A 206 10.47 0.16 9.68
C PHE A 206 10.84 -1.05 10.53
N LEU A 207 9.84 -1.64 11.17
CA LEU A 207 9.94 -2.82 12.01
C LEU A 207 9.00 -3.90 11.48
N HIS A 208 9.49 -5.11 11.27
CA HIS A 208 8.70 -6.20 10.71
C HIS A 208 8.74 -7.46 11.57
N PHE A 209 7.59 -7.87 12.08
CA PHE A 209 7.40 -9.13 12.81
C PHE A 209 6.96 -10.25 11.85
N PRO A 210 7.75 -11.32 11.67
CA PRO A 210 7.45 -12.41 10.73
C PRO A 210 6.59 -13.54 11.34
N ASP A 211 6.48 -13.61 12.67
CA ASP A 211 6.09 -14.83 13.39
C ASP A 211 4.64 -15.23 13.12
N GLY A 212 3.75 -14.27 12.92
CA GLY A 212 2.35 -14.50 12.56
C GLY A 212 2.16 -15.24 11.22
N ASP A 213 2.87 -14.81 10.18
CA ASP A 213 2.87 -15.49 8.87
C ASP A 213 3.51 -16.88 8.94
N LEU A 214 4.66 -17.00 9.63
CA LEU A 214 5.33 -18.29 9.83
C LEU A 214 4.42 -19.31 10.52
N ALA A 215 3.70 -18.89 11.57
CA ALA A 215 2.72 -19.72 12.25
C ALA A 215 1.47 -19.98 11.39
N GLY A 216 1.04 -19.01 10.58
CA GLY A 216 -0.05 -19.18 9.61
C GLY A 216 0.26 -20.27 8.58
N HIS A 217 1.47 -20.31 8.06
CA HIS A 217 1.92 -21.38 7.17
C HIS A 217 2.05 -22.74 7.86
N ALA A 218 2.50 -22.78 9.11
CA ALA A 218 2.72 -24.03 9.83
C ALA A 218 1.42 -24.67 10.32
N ASP A 219 0.52 -23.87 10.89
CA ASP A 219 -0.63 -24.35 11.68
C ASP A 219 -1.98 -23.83 11.15
N GLY A 220 -1.95 -22.87 10.24
CA GLY A 220 -3.10 -22.28 9.58
C GLY A 220 -3.45 -20.88 10.10
N TRP A 221 -4.02 -20.04 9.23
CA TRP A 221 -4.53 -18.73 9.60
C TRP A 221 -5.67 -18.86 10.61
N MET A 222 -5.63 -18.00 11.63
CA MET A 222 -6.53 -18.00 12.79
C MET A 222 -6.42 -19.24 13.70
N SER A 223 -5.37 -20.05 13.56
CA SER A 223 -5.02 -21.10 14.53
C SER A 223 -4.64 -20.52 15.90
N ASN A 224 -4.66 -21.35 16.95
CA ASN A 224 -4.22 -20.90 18.28
C ASN A 224 -2.73 -20.52 18.27
N GLU A 225 -1.95 -21.20 17.46
CA GLU A 225 -0.51 -21.02 17.28
C GLU A 225 -0.22 -19.67 16.63
N GLN A 226 -0.92 -19.31 15.55
CA GLN A 226 -0.81 -17.99 14.93
C GLN A 226 -1.28 -16.87 15.88
N LEU A 227 -2.42 -17.04 16.56
CA LEU A 227 -2.90 -16.05 17.52
C LEU A 227 -1.95 -15.89 18.72
N LEU A 228 -1.26 -16.95 19.13
CA LEU A 228 -0.21 -16.86 20.14
C LEU A 228 1.00 -16.10 19.64
N ALA A 229 1.44 -16.33 18.39
CA ALA A 229 2.54 -15.58 17.77
C ALA A 229 2.26 -14.07 17.79
N TYR A 230 1.10 -13.63 17.29
CA TYR A 230 0.71 -12.21 17.32
C TYR A 230 0.63 -11.64 18.74
N ARG A 231 0.15 -12.41 19.72
CA ARG A 231 0.11 -11.98 21.12
C ARG A 231 1.53 -11.77 21.68
N LEU A 232 2.51 -12.55 21.25
CA LEU A 232 3.90 -12.41 21.67
C LEU A 232 4.57 -11.21 20.99
N ASP A 233 4.33 -11.02 19.69
CA ASP A 233 4.84 -9.85 18.96
C ASP A 233 4.26 -8.54 19.51
N ASP A 234 2.96 -8.51 19.86
CA ASP A 234 2.31 -7.36 20.51
C ASP A 234 2.93 -7.03 21.88
N LYS A 235 3.38 -8.04 22.64
CA LYS A 235 4.12 -7.84 23.89
C LYS A 235 5.50 -7.25 23.63
N SER A 236 6.20 -7.73 22.60
CA SER A 236 7.49 -7.16 22.21
C SER A 236 7.37 -5.73 21.71
N LEU A 237 6.30 -5.41 20.98
CA LEU A 237 5.97 -4.02 20.64
C LEU A 237 5.75 -3.15 21.88
N GLY A 238 5.06 -3.68 22.90
CA GLY A 238 4.90 -3.01 24.19
C GLY A 238 6.24 -2.69 24.88
N LEU A 239 7.18 -3.63 24.87
CA LEU A 239 8.54 -3.45 25.42
C LEU A 239 9.33 -2.39 24.64
N ILE A 240 9.22 -2.38 23.31
CA ILE A 240 9.79 -1.34 22.45
C ILE A 240 9.24 0.03 22.82
N PHE A 241 7.92 0.16 22.99
CA PHE A 241 7.28 1.42 23.37
C PHE A 241 7.71 1.89 24.76
N ASP A 242 7.90 0.99 25.72
CA ASP A 242 8.39 1.36 27.04
C ASP A 242 9.82 1.90 26.98
N VAL A 243 10.68 1.35 26.12
CA VAL A 243 11.99 1.94 25.84
C VAL A 243 11.86 3.32 25.19
N MET A 244 11.01 3.48 24.16
CA MET A 244 10.79 4.79 23.53
C MET A 244 10.31 5.84 24.55
N LYS A 245 9.37 5.50 25.43
CA LYS A 245 8.90 6.38 26.52
C LYS A 245 10.04 6.75 27.47
N SER A 246 10.86 5.78 27.88
CA SER A 246 12.01 6.03 28.78
C SER A 246 13.07 6.95 28.17
N ARG A 247 13.06 7.10 26.84
CA ARG A 247 13.97 7.95 26.06
C ARG A 247 13.33 9.25 25.60
N ASN A 248 12.08 9.52 25.99
CA ASN A 248 11.26 10.64 25.50
C ASN A 248 11.15 10.67 23.97
N LEU A 249 11.08 9.49 23.34
CA LEU A 249 10.92 9.35 21.90
C LEU A 249 9.48 8.96 21.50
N TYR A 250 8.62 8.58 22.45
CA TYR A 250 7.29 8.06 22.13
C TYR A 250 6.32 9.17 21.73
N ASP A 251 6.24 10.25 22.52
CA ASP A 251 5.19 11.28 22.38
C ASP A 251 5.32 12.12 21.09
N ASP A 252 6.50 12.17 20.49
CA ASP A 252 6.83 12.89 19.25
C ASP A 252 7.06 11.94 18.05
N THR A 253 6.76 10.66 18.20
CA THR A 253 6.78 9.68 17.09
C THR A 253 5.37 9.40 16.60
N LEU A 254 5.18 9.49 15.29
CA LEU A 254 4.01 8.94 14.61
C LEU A 254 4.21 7.44 14.42
N ILE A 255 3.24 6.63 14.84
CA ILE A 255 3.29 5.17 14.77
C ILE A 255 2.22 4.71 13.78
N ILE A 256 2.63 3.92 12.79
CA ILE A 256 1.73 3.23 11.86
C ILE A 256 1.85 1.72 12.10
N ILE A 257 0.74 1.04 12.33
CA ILE A 257 0.65 -0.42 12.39
C ILE A 257 -0.12 -0.91 11.17
N THR A 258 0.44 -1.88 10.45
CA THR A 258 -0.23 -2.49 9.30
C THR A 258 0.27 -3.92 9.06
N ALA A 259 -0.13 -4.49 7.92
CA ALA A 259 0.29 -5.79 7.44
C ALA A 259 0.50 -5.72 5.93
N ASP A 260 1.24 -6.67 5.39
CA ASP A 260 1.44 -6.85 3.95
C ASP A 260 0.34 -7.67 3.29
N HIS A 261 -0.23 -8.65 3.98
CA HIS A 261 -1.37 -9.44 3.55
C HIS A 261 -2.08 -10.09 4.75
N GLY A 262 -3.21 -10.73 4.49
CA GLY A 262 -3.82 -11.70 5.40
C GLY A 262 -3.53 -13.14 4.94
N GLY A 263 -4.50 -14.04 5.04
CA GLY A 263 -4.36 -15.42 4.56
C GLY A 263 -5.52 -16.34 4.91
N HIS A 264 -5.50 -17.53 4.33
CA HIS A 264 -6.53 -18.55 4.48
C HIS A 264 -5.91 -19.95 4.51
N ASP A 265 -6.57 -20.89 5.19
CA ASP A 265 -6.01 -22.23 5.43
C ASP A 265 -4.55 -22.11 5.89
N THR A 266 -3.57 -22.61 5.12
CA THR A 266 -2.13 -22.49 5.40
C THR A 266 -1.38 -21.70 4.32
N THR A 267 -2.06 -20.81 3.59
CA THR A 267 -1.49 -20.10 2.43
C THR A 267 -2.04 -18.68 2.27
N HIS A 268 -1.43 -17.94 1.34
CA HIS A 268 -1.81 -16.59 0.95
C HIS A 268 -1.30 -16.33 -0.48
N GLY A 269 -1.58 -15.14 -1.03
CA GLY A 269 -1.17 -14.76 -2.39
C GLY A 269 -2.32 -14.69 -3.40
N SER A 270 -3.55 -14.97 -2.96
CA SER A 270 -4.76 -14.95 -3.79
C SER A 270 -5.47 -13.59 -3.77
N ASP A 271 -6.57 -13.50 -4.52
CA ASP A 271 -7.51 -12.37 -4.50
C ASP A 271 -8.66 -12.55 -3.51
N LEU A 272 -8.58 -13.55 -2.61
CA LEU A 272 -9.57 -13.74 -1.57
C LEU A 272 -9.56 -12.56 -0.57
N PRO A 273 -10.74 -12.13 -0.07
CA PRO A 273 -10.82 -11.07 0.91
C PRO A 273 -9.94 -11.29 2.16
N GLU A 274 -9.79 -12.55 2.57
CA GLU A 274 -8.95 -12.97 3.70
C GLU A 274 -7.47 -12.69 3.47
N ASP A 275 -7.00 -12.67 2.22
CA ASP A 275 -5.61 -12.37 1.86
C ASP A 275 -5.41 -10.87 1.62
N LEU A 276 -6.44 -10.18 1.12
CA LEU A 276 -6.34 -8.79 0.68
C LEU A 276 -6.61 -7.76 1.78
N THR A 277 -7.43 -8.11 2.77
CA THR A 277 -7.87 -7.17 3.80
C THR A 277 -6.86 -7.15 4.94
N ILE A 278 -6.28 -5.97 5.19
CA ILE A 278 -5.25 -5.74 6.20
C ILE A 278 -5.69 -4.64 7.17
N PRO A 279 -5.20 -4.64 8.42
CA PRO A 279 -5.38 -3.50 9.31
C PRO A 279 -4.49 -2.34 8.86
N TRP A 280 -4.96 -1.10 9.06
CA TRP A 280 -4.14 0.09 8.96
C TRP A 280 -4.50 1.05 10.09
N ILE A 281 -3.55 1.28 10.99
CA ILE A 281 -3.75 2.01 12.25
C ILE A 281 -2.65 3.05 12.36
N ILE A 282 -2.99 4.28 12.73
CA ILE A 282 -2.04 5.38 12.88
C ILE A 282 -2.33 6.12 14.18
N SER A 283 -1.29 6.40 14.97
CA SER A 283 -1.41 7.10 16.26
C SER A 283 -0.16 7.92 16.54
N GLY A 284 -0.30 9.07 17.18
CA GLY A 284 0.83 9.95 17.52
C GLY A 284 0.49 11.42 17.32
N PRO A 285 1.52 12.29 17.19
CA PRO A 285 1.34 13.73 17.01
C PRO A 285 0.39 14.05 15.86
N LEU A 286 -0.49 15.03 16.08
CA LEU A 286 -1.42 15.61 15.08
C LEU A 286 -2.50 14.67 14.55
N ILE A 287 -2.56 13.40 15.00
CA ILE A 287 -3.60 12.46 14.59
C ILE A 287 -4.92 12.76 15.29
N VAL A 288 -6.00 12.82 14.50
CA VAL A 288 -7.36 12.95 15.00
C VAL A 288 -7.92 11.56 15.21
N ARG A 289 -8.44 11.29 16.41
CA ARG A 289 -9.02 9.98 16.73
C ARG A 289 -10.32 9.75 15.95
N ASN A 290 -10.33 8.76 15.07
CA ASN A 290 -11.52 8.30 14.34
C ASN A 290 -11.36 6.88 13.78
N GLU A 291 -12.49 6.26 13.45
CA GLU A 291 -12.48 5.19 12.45
C GLU A 291 -12.54 5.86 11.08
N LEU A 292 -11.59 5.52 10.21
CA LEU A 292 -11.40 6.15 8.91
C LEU A 292 -12.48 5.70 7.93
N ALA A 293 -13.13 6.66 7.30
CA ALA A 293 -14.09 6.42 6.23
C ALA A 293 -13.42 6.35 4.85
N THR A 294 -12.23 6.93 4.68
CA THR A 294 -11.46 6.83 3.45
C THR A 294 -11.03 5.38 3.19
N GLN A 295 -11.10 4.94 1.93
CA GLN A 295 -10.44 3.71 1.53
C GLN A 295 -8.92 3.91 1.62
N VAL A 296 -8.26 3.00 2.34
CA VAL A 296 -6.80 2.95 2.47
C VAL A 296 -6.26 1.76 1.70
N TYR A 297 -5.14 1.97 1.03
CA TYR A 297 -4.40 0.93 0.33
C TYR A 297 -2.95 0.87 0.84
N THR A 298 -2.28 -0.27 0.74
CA THR A 298 -0.93 -0.46 1.33
C THR A 298 0.09 0.63 0.95
N MET A 299 0.07 1.09 -0.30
CA MET A 299 0.97 2.12 -0.81
C MET A 299 0.70 3.54 -0.26
N ASP A 300 -0.45 3.75 0.39
CA ASP A 300 -0.74 5.00 1.11
C ASP A 300 0.15 5.18 2.33
N THR A 301 0.78 4.10 2.82
CA THR A 301 1.69 4.16 3.96
C THR A 301 2.88 5.07 3.67
N ALA A 302 3.64 4.83 2.60
CA ALA A 302 4.75 5.70 2.20
C ALA A 302 4.29 7.15 1.97
N ALA A 303 3.17 7.36 1.26
CA ALA A 303 2.61 8.68 1.02
C ALA A 303 2.27 9.43 2.32
N THR A 304 1.67 8.72 3.28
CA THR A 304 1.33 9.24 4.60
C THR A 304 2.58 9.59 5.40
N VAL A 305 3.62 8.76 5.35
CA VAL A 305 4.91 9.03 6.01
C VAL A 305 5.61 10.25 5.41
N ALA A 306 5.67 10.35 4.07
CA ALA A 306 6.24 11.53 3.41
C ALA A 306 5.50 12.81 3.80
N PHE A 307 4.16 12.77 3.81
CA PHE A 307 3.34 13.89 4.28
C PHE A 307 3.61 14.23 5.75
N ALA A 308 3.69 13.23 6.63
CA ALA A 308 3.96 13.39 8.07
C ALA A 308 5.31 14.07 8.36
N LEU A 309 6.34 13.71 7.58
CA LEU A 309 7.70 14.23 7.69
C LEU A 309 7.91 15.54 6.91
N GLY A 310 6.88 16.07 6.24
CA GLY A 310 7.00 17.27 5.39
C GLY A 310 7.88 17.07 4.15
N LEU A 311 8.03 15.83 3.68
CA LEU A 311 8.81 15.47 2.50
C LEU A 311 7.98 15.61 1.22
N PRO A 312 8.61 15.95 0.08
CA PRO A 312 7.90 16.03 -1.20
C PRO A 312 7.44 14.64 -1.64
N ILE A 313 6.14 14.48 -1.90
CA ILE A 313 5.57 13.24 -2.41
C ILE A 313 5.90 13.12 -3.91
N PRO A 314 6.61 12.06 -4.35
CA PRO A 314 6.93 11.85 -5.76
C PRO A 314 5.67 11.71 -6.62
N THR A 315 5.70 12.28 -7.82
CA THR A 315 4.56 12.25 -8.75
C THR A 315 4.25 10.87 -9.32
N GLU A 316 5.24 9.97 -9.26
CA GLU A 316 5.15 8.59 -9.69
C GLU A 316 4.46 7.68 -8.67
N TRP A 317 4.28 8.12 -7.42
CA TRP A 317 3.60 7.34 -6.40
C TRP A 317 2.11 7.17 -6.74
N ASP A 318 1.59 5.98 -6.48
CA ASP A 318 0.15 5.68 -6.54
C ASP A 318 -0.54 5.98 -5.20
N GLY A 319 0.23 5.95 -4.11
CA GLY A 319 -0.24 6.24 -2.77
C GLY A 319 -0.64 7.69 -2.60
N ILE A 320 -1.69 7.91 -1.82
CA ILE A 320 -2.15 9.24 -1.41
C ILE A 320 -2.11 9.26 0.12
N PRO A 321 -1.62 10.34 0.75
CA PRO A 321 -1.65 10.44 2.20
C PRO A 321 -3.07 10.23 2.73
N VAL A 322 -3.19 9.52 3.85
CA VAL A 322 -4.45 9.34 4.56
C VAL A 322 -4.80 10.64 5.28
N TYR A 323 -5.20 11.66 4.53
CA TYR A 323 -5.47 13.03 5.01
C TYR A 323 -6.50 13.07 6.13
N GLU A 324 -7.50 12.19 6.08
CA GLU A 324 -8.53 12.07 7.11
C GLU A 324 -7.94 11.84 8.51
N ALA A 325 -6.84 11.07 8.62
CA ALA A 325 -6.17 10.81 9.89
C ALA A 325 -5.60 12.09 10.54
N PHE A 326 -5.36 13.14 9.75
CA PHE A 326 -4.91 14.46 10.20
C PHE A 326 -6.05 15.48 10.30
N GLY A 327 -7.31 15.04 10.22
CA GLY A 327 -8.49 15.92 10.21
C GLY A 327 -8.64 16.75 8.94
N LEU A 328 -7.99 16.34 7.84
CA LEU A 328 -8.02 17.04 6.56
C LEU A 328 -9.08 16.42 5.62
N PRO A 329 -9.55 17.16 4.60
CA PRO A 329 -10.51 16.63 3.64
C PRO A 329 -10.00 15.39 2.91
N PHE A 330 -10.89 14.43 2.66
CA PHE A 330 -10.62 13.20 1.94
C PHE A 330 -11.74 12.91 0.93
N ASP A 331 -11.49 12.01 -0.02
CA ASP A 331 -12.48 11.51 -0.96
C ASP A 331 -13.03 10.15 -0.47
N PRO A 332 -14.29 10.08 0.01
CA PRO A 332 -14.90 8.82 0.46
C PRO A 332 -15.16 7.84 -0.69
N LEU A 333 -15.11 8.29 -1.94
CA LEU A 333 -15.29 7.47 -3.14
C LEU A 333 -13.98 7.12 -3.83
N ARG A 334 -12.85 7.37 -3.16
CA ARG A 334 -11.52 7.08 -3.70
C ARG A 334 -11.42 5.61 -4.11
N ALA A 335 -11.14 5.41 -5.39
CA ALA A 335 -10.67 4.15 -5.94
C ALA A 335 -9.20 4.31 -6.33
N GLY A 336 -8.36 3.35 -5.99
CA GLY A 336 -6.93 3.46 -6.27
C GLY A 336 -6.11 2.19 -6.05
N GLY A 337 -6.77 1.06 -5.78
CA GLY A 337 -6.07 -0.22 -5.61
C GLY A 337 -5.29 -0.58 -6.86
N CYS A 338 -4.18 -1.31 -6.67
CA CYS A 338 -3.39 -1.78 -7.79
C CYS A 338 -4.24 -2.64 -8.70
N THR A 339 -4.34 -2.25 -9.97
CA THR A 339 -5.03 -3.06 -10.97
C THR A 339 -4.16 -4.30 -11.22
N GLY A 340 -4.69 -5.46 -10.84
CA GLY A 340 -4.00 -6.73 -10.98
C GLY A 340 -3.81 -7.08 -12.45
N THR A 341 -2.58 -7.01 -12.93
CA THR A 341 -2.12 -7.98 -13.92
C THR A 341 -1.14 -8.89 -13.19
N PRO A 342 -1.54 -10.14 -12.90
CA PRO A 342 -0.65 -11.17 -12.36
C PRO A 342 0.66 -11.28 -13.16
#